data_AF-A0A3M1VGH0-F1
#
_entry.id   AF-A0A3M1VGH0-F1
#
_cell.length_a   1.000
_cell.length_b   1.000
_cell.length_c   1.000
_cell.angle_alpha   90.00
_cell.angle_beta   90.00
_cell.angle_gamma   90.00
#
_symmetry.space_group_name_H-M   'P 1'
#
loop_
_entity.id
_entity.type
_entity.pdbx_description
1 polymer ?
#
loop_
_entity_poly.entity_id
_entity_poly.type
_entity_poly.pdbx_seq_one_letter_code
_entity_poly.pdbx_strand_id
1 'polypeptide(L)'
;MKFRRYSFFLGALMFFFLAAGSLQAQVIFKLTVKNLTDYEISPGGYVVHDSSFQLYRTGQPAPSSIKSLCESGHTMDFLYYVRRKKAGIRNAFSFAGGLPPKGEASILFKASRRYPLLSFAHKISFTDDTCTGTNNLQLFDSDFSPLKSVIKVKAFDAGTLKNIKLFPPKSRILAQFNWNYWKEYELNPPEPIAASPIFNDRDILQVIVEPYKYKP
;
A
#
# COMPACT_ATOMS: atom_id res chain seq x y z
N MET A 1 79.55 -20.33 -0.96
CA MET A 1 78.45 -19.46 -1.42
C MET A 1 77.29 -19.59 -0.44
N LYS A 2 76.95 -18.53 0.31
CA LYS A 2 75.98 -18.54 1.43
C LYS A 2 74.55 -18.48 0.89
N PHE A 3 73.68 -19.43 1.26
CA PHE A 3 72.23 -19.26 1.17
C PHE A 3 71.61 -19.18 2.56
N ARG A 4 71.03 -18.01 2.87
CA ARG A 4 70.30 -17.67 4.09
C ARG A 4 68.90 -18.29 4.07
N ARG A 5 68.49 -18.90 5.17
CA ARG A 5 67.09 -19.21 5.50
C ARG A 5 66.35 -17.92 5.84
N TYR A 6 65.14 -17.73 5.29
CA TYR A 6 64.13 -16.83 5.84
C TYR A 6 62.82 -17.60 6.00
N SER A 7 62.48 -17.87 7.25
CA SER A 7 61.13 -18.27 7.66
C SER A 7 60.26 -17.01 7.70
N PHE A 8 59.15 -17.00 6.97
CA PHE A 8 58.07 -16.04 7.18
C PHE A 8 56.83 -16.80 7.65
N PHE A 9 56.56 -16.71 8.95
CA PHE A 9 55.24 -16.96 9.52
C PHE A 9 54.39 -15.71 9.22
N LEU A 10 53.39 -15.82 8.34
CA LEU A 10 52.31 -14.84 8.27
C LEU A 10 51.07 -15.46 8.93
N GLY A 11 50.76 -15.00 10.14
CA GLY A 11 49.47 -15.23 10.77
C GLY A 11 48.41 -14.36 10.08
N ALA A 12 47.46 -14.99 9.41
CA ALA A 12 46.27 -14.30 8.91
C ALA A 12 45.28 -14.09 10.07
N LEU A 13 45.18 -12.85 10.54
CA LEU A 13 44.17 -12.43 11.50
C LEU A 13 42.83 -12.30 10.77
N MET A 14 41.99 -13.33 10.86
CA MET A 14 40.67 -13.35 10.24
C MET A 14 39.67 -12.63 11.15
N PHE A 15 39.36 -11.37 10.85
CA PHE A 15 38.27 -10.65 11.50
C PHE A 15 36.92 -11.22 11.02
N PHE A 16 36.31 -12.09 11.83
CA PHE A 16 34.89 -12.39 11.70
C PHE A 16 34.09 -11.17 12.14
N PHE A 17 33.61 -10.38 11.18
CA PHE A 17 32.50 -9.45 11.42
C PHE A 17 31.24 -10.29 11.66
N LEU A 18 30.95 -10.59 12.93
CA LEU A 18 29.62 -10.98 13.36
C LEU A 18 28.69 -9.77 13.16
N ALA A 19 28.02 -9.72 12.01
CA ALA A 19 26.88 -8.83 11.83
C ALA A 19 25.77 -9.30 12.79
N ALA A 20 25.76 -8.74 14.00
CA ALA A 20 24.66 -8.86 14.95
C ALA A 20 23.44 -8.14 14.35
N GLY A 21 22.73 -8.81 13.45
CA GLY A 21 21.41 -8.39 13.03
C GLY A 21 20.49 -8.48 14.24
N SER A 22 20.30 -7.38 14.97
CA SER A 22 19.34 -7.34 16.06
C SER A 22 17.98 -7.73 15.50
N LEU A 23 17.39 -8.83 15.99
CA LEU A 23 15.98 -9.11 15.80
C LEU A 23 15.20 -7.95 16.41
N GLN A 24 14.82 -6.97 15.60
CA GLN A 24 14.00 -5.87 16.10
C GLN A 24 12.63 -6.41 16.53
N ALA A 25 12.21 -6.01 17.73
CA ALA A 25 10.89 -6.30 18.25
C ALA A 25 9.82 -5.86 17.23
N GLN A 26 8.95 -6.80 16.87
CA GLN A 26 7.80 -6.52 16.02
C GLN A 26 6.59 -6.25 16.91
N VAL A 27 5.80 -5.26 16.52
CA VAL A 27 4.54 -4.91 17.17
C VAL A 27 3.41 -5.31 16.23
N ILE A 28 2.39 -5.96 16.78
CA ILE A 28 1.16 -6.27 16.06
C ILE A 28 0.26 -5.04 16.14
N PHE A 29 -0.23 -4.58 15.00
CA PHE A 29 -1.21 -3.52 14.90
C PHE A 29 -2.53 -4.09 14.39
N LYS A 30 -3.63 -3.54 14.89
CA LYS A 30 -4.96 -3.69 14.31
C LYS A 30 -5.23 -2.49 13.42
N LEU A 31 -5.49 -2.75 12.15
CA LEU A 31 -5.98 -1.79 11.19
C LEU A 31 -7.47 -2.01 11.01
N THR A 32 -8.28 -1.00 11.33
CA THR A 32 -9.70 -0.93 11.02
C THR A 32 -9.92 0.07 9.90
N VAL A 33 -10.55 -0.35 8.80
CA VAL A 33 -10.92 0.50 7.68
C VAL A 33 -12.44 0.57 7.61
N LYS A 34 -12.99 1.78 7.72
CA LYS A 34 -14.41 2.06 7.62
C LYS A 34 -14.70 2.80 6.33
N ASN A 35 -15.64 2.28 5.55
CA ASN A 35 -16.18 2.92 4.38
C ASN A 35 -17.19 3.99 4.79
N LEU A 36 -16.95 5.24 4.40
CA LEU A 36 -17.84 6.37 4.68
C LEU A 36 -18.86 6.60 3.56
N THR A 37 -18.75 5.86 2.45
CA THR A 37 -19.56 6.06 1.25
C THR A 37 -20.71 5.06 1.15
N ASP A 38 -21.61 5.34 0.20
CA ASP A 38 -22.71 4.46 -0.19
C ASP A 38 -22.31 3.47 -1.31
N TYR A 39 -21.00 3.38 -1.59
CA TYR A 39 -20.45 2.57 -2.68
C TYR A 39 -19.59 1.44 -2.13
N GLU A 40 -19.49 0.35 -2.89
CA GLU A 40 -18.52 -0.70 -2.59
C GLU A 40 -17.08 -0.19 -2.80
N ILE A 41 -16.19 -0.62 -1.91
CA ILE A 41 -14.75 -0.41 -2.03
C ILE A 41 -14.11 -1.77 -2.29
N SER A 42 -13.21 -1.84 -3.26
CA SER A 42 -12.55 -3.09 -3.63
C SER A 42 -11.70 -3.64 -2.48
N PRO A 43 -11.28 -4.91 -2.59
CA PRO A 43 -10.10 -5.39 -1.88
C PRO A 43 -8.94 -4.38 -1.96
N GLY A 44 -8.28 -4.16 -0.83
CA GLY A 44 -7.18 -3.19 -0.71
C GLY A 44 -5.81 -3.84 -0.76
N GLY A 45 -4.82 -3.08 -1.22
CA GLY A 45 -3.40 -3.43 -1.16
C GLY A 45 -2.67 -2.60 -0.11
N TYR A 46 -1.86 -3.25 0.73
CA TYR A 46 -1.18 -2.65 1.88
C TYR A 46 0.30 -2.96 1.88
N VAL A 47 1.11 -2.02 2.34
CA VAL A 47 2.57 -2.15 2.39
C VAL A 47 3.09 -1.57 3.70
N VAL A 48 3.87 -2.35 4.43
CA VAL A 48 4.65 -1.89 5.59
C VAL A 48 6.08 -1.63 5.12
N HIS A 49 6.59 -0.42 5.36
CA HIS A 49 7.83 0.04 4.74
C HIS A 49 8.54 1.11 5.58
N ASP A 50 9.72 1.53 5.09
CA ASP A 50 10.50 2.66 5.61
C ASP A 50 10.36 3.90 4.70
N SER A 51 11.00 5.01 5.06
CA SER A 51 10.90 6.28 4.34
C SER A 51 11.51 6.28 2.94
N SER A 52 12.27 5.24 2.56
CA SER A 52 12.83 5.12 1.20
C SER A 52 11.80 4.63 0.18
N PHE A 53 10.71 4.00 0.65
CA PHE A 53 9.61 3.56 -0.20
C PHE A 53 8.43 4.53 -0.14
N GLN A 54 7.79 4.70 -1.29
CA GLN A 54 6.52 5.38 -1.40
C GLN A 54 5.62 4.63 -2.39
N LEU A 55 4.37 4.41 -2.01
CA LEU A 55 3.45 3.62 -2.82
C LEU A 55 3.04 4.38 -4.08
N TYR A 56 2.79 5.69 -3.96
CA TYR A 56 2.56 6.61 -5.08
C TYR A 56 2.89 8.07 -4.71
N ARG A 57 3.05 8.93 -5.72
CA ARG A 57 3.22 10.38 -5.56
C ARG A 57 2.17 11.13 -6.37
N THR A 58 1.45 12.04 -5.72
CA THR A 58 0.62 13.04 -6.41
C THR A 58 1.52 13.87 -7.35
N GLY A 59 1.00 14.20 -8.52
CA GLY A 59 1.74 14.90 -9.56
C GLY A 59 2.78 14.04 -10.29
N GLN A 60 2.76 12.71 -10.11
CA GLN A 60 3.57 11.76 -10.86
C GLN A 60 2.68 10.71 -11.54
N PRO A 61 3.12 10.09 -12.65
CA PRO A 61 2.39 8.98 -13.25
C PRO A 61 2.19 7.82 -12.26
N ALA A 62 1.04 7.15 -12.34
CA ALA A 62 0.77 6.01 -11.48
C ALA A 62 1.76 4.86 -11.72
N PRO A 63 2.40 4.31 -10.67
CA PRO A 63 3.19 3.09 -10.82
C PRO A 63 2.29 1.90 -11.15
N SER A 64 2.82 0.86 -11.79
CA SER A 64 2.04 -0.32 -12.22
C SER A 64 1.22 -0.98 -11.11
N SER A 65 1.70 -0.94 -9.86
CA SER A 65 0.95 -1.42 -8.69
C SER A 65 -0.34 -0.64 -8.46
N ILE A 66 -0.31 0.68 -8.67
CA ILE A 66 -1.46 1.57 -8.45
C ILE A 66 -2.36 1.58 -9.67
N LYS A 67 -1.80 1.60 -10.89
CA LYS A 67 -2.57 1.39 -12.13
C LYS A 67 -3.46 0.16 -12.01
N SER A 68 -2.86 -1.01 -11.78
CA SER A 68 -3.60 -2.26 -11.68
C SER A 68 -4.65 -2.25 -10.56
N LEU A 69 -4.30 -1.73 -9.39
CA LEU A 69 -5.27 -1.69 -8.30
C LEU A 69 -6.43 -0.75 -8.58
N CYS A 70 -6.18 0.45 -9.11
CA CYS A 70 -7.21 1.45 -9.34
C CYS A 70 -8.09 1.16 -10.55
N GLU A 71 -7.56 0.49 -11.56
CA GLU A 71 -8.34 0.10 -12.75
C GLU A 71 -9.23 -1.11 -12.48
N SER A 72 -8.70 -2.17 -11.88
CA SER A 72 -9.41 -3.46 -11.79
C SER A 72 -9.71 -3.92 -10.37
N GLY A 73 -9.14 -3.28 -9.34
CA GLY A 73 -9.20 -3.80 -7.97
C GLY A 73 -8.37 -5.07 -7.77
N HIS A 74 -7.47 -5.41 -8.70
CA HIS A 74 -6.68 -6.63 -8.67
C HIS A 74 -5.52 -6.55 -7.67
N THR A 75 -5.75 -7.05 -6.47
CA THR A 75 -4.74 -7.03 -5.39
C THR A 75 -3.54 -7.96 -5.64
N MET A 76 -3.68 -9.00 -6.47
CA MET A 76 -2.56 -9.91 -6.77
C MET A 76 -1.48 -9.23 -7.61
N ASP A 77 -1.88 -8.48 -8.63
CA ASP A 77 -0.98 -7.70 -9.47
C ASP A 77 -0.33 -6.56 -8.67
N PHE A 78 -1.10 -5.89 -7.82
CA PHE A 78 -0.56 -4.95 -6.83
C PHE A 78 0.60 -5.58 -6.03
N LEU A 79 0.36 -6.75 -5.43
CA LEU A 79 1.36 -7.45 -4.62
C LEU A 79 2.57 -7.87 -5.45
N TYR A 80 2.35 -8.32 -6.69
CA TYR A 80 3.41 -8.67 -7.62
C TYR A 80 4.34 -7.48 -7.87
N TYR A 81 3.80 -6.32 -8.27
CA TYR A 81 4.61 -5.13 -8.57
C TYR A 81 5.30 -4.56 -7.33
N VAL A 82 4.62 -4.52 -6.19
CA VAL A 82 5.22 -4.05 -4.93
C VAL A 82 6.38 -4.93 -4.49
N ARG A 83 6.21 -6.27 -4.51
CA ARG A 83 7.27 -7.21 -4.07
C ARG A 83 8.51 -7.17 -4.96
N ARG A 84 8.38 -6.76 -6.22
CA ARG A 84 9.53 -6.54 -7.11
C ARG A 84 10.37 -5.33 -6.73
N LYS A 85 9.83 -4.35 -6.01
CA LYS A 85 10.55 -3.13 -5.60
C LYS A 85 11.51 -3.30 -4.41
N LYS A 86 11.64 -4.51 -3.83
CA LYS A 86 12.49 -5.01 -2.70
C LYS A 86 13.07 -4.02 -1.66
N ALA A 87 13.67 -2.90 -2.06
CA ALA A 87 14.18 -1.87 -1.17
C ALA A 87 13.05 -1.18 -0.39
N GLY A 88 13.31 -0.95 0.90
CA GLY A 88 12.43 -0.18 1.79
C GLY A 88 11.16 -0.89 2.27
N ILE A 89 10.83 -2.08 1.75
CA ILE A 89 9.58 -2.78 2.08
C ILE A 89 9.85 -3.93 3.06
N ARG A 90 9.07 -4.01 4.14
CA ARG A 90 9.04 -5.17 5.04
C ARG A 90 8.08 -6.24 4.58
N ASN A 91 6.86 -5.83 4.28
CA ASN A 91 5.77 -6.74 3.95
C ASN A 91 4.75 -6.04 3.04
N ALA A 92 4.10 -6.83 2.20
CA ALA A 92 2.96 -6.40 1.41
C ALA A 92 1.87 -7.48 1.47
N PHE A 93 0.64 -7.04 1.74
CA PHE A 93 -0.52 -7.91 1.94
C PHE A 93 -1.78 -7.29 1.35
N SER A 94 -2.82 -8.11 1.18
CA SER A 94 -4.10 -7.70 0.62
C SER A 94 -5.23 -8.03 1.59
N PHE A 95 -6.30 -7.24 1.53
CA PHE A 95 -7.55 -7.54 2.21
C PHE A 95 -8.59 -7.99 1.20
N ALA A 96 -8.85 -9.30 1.12
CA ALA A 96 -9.57 -9.92 0.00
C ALA A 96 -11.09 -9.64 -0.07
N GLY A 97 -11.71 -9.14 1.00
CA GLY A 97 -13.17 -9.00 1.09
C GLY A 97 -13.74 -7.68 0.53
N GLY A 98 -12.91 -6.65 0.33
CA GLY A 98 -13.40 -5.29 0.08
C GLY A 98 -14.29 -4.76 1.22
N LEU A 99 -14.86 -3.57 1.06
CA LEU A 99 -15.74 -2.99 2.07
C LEU A 99 -17.13 -2.76 1.47
N PRO A 100 -18.20 -3.27 2.09
CA PRO A 100 -19.55 -2.92 1.67
C PRO A 100 -19.84 -1.43 1.94
N PRO A 101 -20.87 -0.86 1.31
CA PRO A 101 -21.35 0.48 1.63
C PRO A 101 -21.54 0.67 3.13
N LYS A 102 -21.00 1.77 3.68
CA LYS A 102 -21.02 2.10 5.12
C LYS A 102 -20.44 1.04 6.07
N GLY A 103 -19.81 -0.01 5.53
CA GLY A 103 -19.25 -1.11 6.31
C GLY A 103 -17.84 -0.85 6.81
N GLU A 104 -17.31 -1.81 7.55
CA GLU A 104 -15.93 -1.78 8.05
C GLU A 104 -15.32 -3.17 8.07
N ALA A 105 -13.99 -3.21 8.09
CA ALA A 105 -13.24 -4.43 8.28
C ALA A 105 -11.98 -4.18 9.11
N SER A 106 -11.48 -5.24 9.75
CA SER A 106 -10.25 -5.20 10.54
C SER A 106 -9.23 -6.23 10.06
N ILE A 107 -7.95 -5.89 10.10
CA ILE A 107 -6.84 -6.80 9.83
C ILE A 107 -5.71 -6.59 10.84
N LEU A 108 -5.04 -7.68 11.20
CA LEU A 108 -3.83 -7.64 12.01
C LEU A 108 -2.59 -7.70 11.11
N PHE A 109 -1.60 -6.88 11.40
CA PHE A 109 -0.33 -6.89 10.69
C PHE A 109 0.84 -6.58 11.63
N LYS A 110 2.05 -6.93 11.22
CA LYS A 110 3.27 -6.70 12.00
C LYS A 110 4.06 -5.54 11.41
N ALA A 111 4.56 -4.67 12.27
CA ALA A 111 5.50 -3.60 11.93
C ALA A 111 6.65 -3.55 12.94
N SER A 112 7.68 -2.77 12.63
CA SER A 112 8.88 -2.63 13.46
C SER A 112 9.44 -1.23 13.32
N ARG A 113 10.34 -0.82 14.23
CA ARG A 113 10.98 0.51 14.19
C ARG A 113 11.73 0.79 12.88
N ARG A 114 12.31 -0.24 12.24
CA ARG A 114 12.95 -0.14 10.92
C ARG A 114 11.97 0.11 9.77
N TYR A 115 10.72 -0.31 9.92
CA TYR A 115 9.68 -0.16 8.89
C TYR A 115 8.42 0.43 9.55
N PRO A 116 8.47 1.71 9.94
CA PRO A 116 7.49 2.32 10.82
C PRO A 116 6.29 2.91 10.07
N LEU A 117 6.19 2.69 8.76
CA LEU A 117 5.19 3.29 7.89
C LEU A 117 4.25 2.24 7.28
N LEU A 118 2.99 2.61 7.15
CA LEU A 118 1.98 1.89 6.38
C LEU A 118 1.50 2.74 5.21
N SER A 119 1.53 2.20 4.00
CA SER A 119 0.85 2.77 2.83
C SER A 119 -0.17 1.79 2.30
N PHE A 120 -1.29 2.30 1.78
CA PHE A 120 -2.33 1.46 1.21
C PHE A 120 -3.16 2.19 0.17
N ALA A 121 -3.87 1.41 -0.65
CA ALA A 121 -4.88 1.90 -1.56
C ALA A 121 -6.01 0.88 -1.74
N HIS A 122 -7.16 1.37 -2.17
CA HIS A 122 -8.34 0.61 -2.59
C HIS A 122 -8.96 1.29 -3.80
N LYS A 123 -9.54 0.51 -4.72
CA LYS A 123 -10.39 1.04 -5.79
C LYS A 123 -11.78 1.36 -5.25
N ILE A 124 -12.38 2.42 -5.78
CA ILE A 124 -13.83 2.67 -5.62
C ILE A 124 -14.55 1.95 -6.76
N SER A 125 -15.33 0.91 -6.44
CA SER A 125 -15.61 -0.21 -7.37
C SER A 125 -16.20 0.16 -8.73
N PHE A 126 -17.07 1.17 -8.81
CA PHE A 126 -17.75 1.53 -10.07
C PHE A 126 -16.91 2.43 -10.99
N THR A 127 -15.86 3.06 -10.45
CA THR A 127 -15.05 4.02 -11.20
C THR A 127 -14.13 3.32 -12.19
N ASP A 128 -13.61 4.05 -13.16
CA ASP A 128 -12.66 3.50 -14.13
C ASP A 128 -11.30 3.33 -13.47
N ASP A 129 -10.74 4.38 -12.86
CA ASP A 129 -9.42 4.34 -12.22
C ASP A 129 -9.31 5.17 -10.93
N THR A 130 -10.44 5.44 -10.26
CA THR A 130 -10.42 6.19 -9.00
C THR A 130 -10.17 5.26 -7.81
N CYS A 131 -9.21 5.68 -6.98
CA CYS A 131 -8.83 5.00 -5.76
C CYS A 131 -9.03 5.88 -4.52
N THR A 132 -8.91 5.27 -3.36
CA THR A 132 -8.70 5.94 -2.07
C THR A 132 -7.55 5.26 -1.34
N GLY A 133 -6.71 6.03 -0.67
CA GLY A 133 -5.49 5.49 -0.09
C GLY A 133 -4.64 6.57 0.55
N THR A 134 -3.62 6.13 1.26
CA THR A 134 -2.65 7.04 1.87
C THR A 134 -1.24 6.50 1.72
N ASN A 135 -0.28 7.42 1.76
CA ASN A 135 1.13 7.11 1.90
C ASN A 135 1.59 7.42 3.32
N ASN A 136 2.55 6.63 3.80
CA ASN A 136 3.37 6.96 4.96
C ASN A 136 2.57 7.18 6.26
N LEU A 137 1.50 6.41 6.50
CA LEU A 137 0.81 6.43 7.79
C LEU A 137 1.78 5.94 8.88
N GLN A 138 2.09 6.85 9.79
CA GLN A 138 3.02 6.61 10.88
C GLN A 138 2.44 5.62 11.90
N LEU A 139 3.24 4.60 12.25
CA LEU A 139 2.87 3.54 13.20
C LEU A 139 3.53 3.70 14.57
N PHE A 140 4.58 4.52 14.67
CA PHE A 140 5.33 4.77 15.89
C PHE A 140 5.56 6.28 16.07
N ASP A 141 5.58 6.78 17.30
CA ASP A 141 5.95 8.17 17.57
C ASP A 141 7.46 8.43 17.42
N SER A 142 7.91 9.64 17.76
CA SER A 142 9.33 10.04 17.69
C SER A 142 10.24 9.22 18.61
N ASP A 143 9.70 8.65 19.69
CA ASP A 143 10.42 7.80 20.64
C ASP A 143 10.33 6.32 20.26
N PHE A 144 9.77 6.02 19.10
CA PHE A 144 9.50 4.69 18.58
C PHE A 144 8.59 3.85 19.48
N SER A 145 7.65 4.50 20.17
CA SER A 145 6.55 3.84 20.86
C SER A 145 5.38 3.63 19.90
N PRO A 146 4.67 2.49 19.96
CA PRO A 146 3.54 2.22 19.07
C PRO A 146 2.42 3.25 19.22
N LEU A 147 1.98 3.83 18.10
CA LEU A 147 1.02 4.93 18.06
C LEU A 147 -0.38 4.41 17.66
N LYS A 148 -1.43 5.01 18.25
CA LYS A 148 -2.78 4.95 17.70
C LYS A 148 -3.00 6.14 16.75
N SER A 149 -3.36 5.85 15.51
CA SER A 149 -3.61 6.83 14.47
C SER A 149 -5.05 6.72 13.97
N VAL A 150 -5.74 7.86 13.85
CA VAL A 150 -7.06 7.95 13.23
C VAL A 150 -6.98 8.98 12.12
N ILE A 151 -7.22 8.56 10.89
CA ILE A 151 -7.19 9.44 9.72
C ILE A 151 -8.47 9.29 8.90
N LYS A 152 -8.78 10.32 8.12
CA LYS A 152 -9.74 10.24 7.02
C LYS A 152 -8.99 10.38 5.71
N VAL A 153 -9.46 9.64 4.71
CA VAL A 153 -8.73 9.47 3.45
C VAL A 153 -9.66 9.80 2.30
N LYS A 154 -9.19 10.68 1.41
CA LYS A 154 -9.92 11.14 0.23
C LYS A 154 -9.68 10.21 -0.97
N ALA A 155 -10.42 10.45 -2.05
CA ALA A 155 -10.19 9.79 -3.32
C ALA A 155 -9.09 10.48 -4.15
N PHE A 156 -8.40 9.72 -4.97
CA PHE A 156 -7.48 10.20 -6.00
C PHE A 156 -7.77 9.50 -7.34
N ASP A 157 -7.51 10.22 -8.42
CA ASP A 157 -7.53 9.71 -9.80
C ASP A 157 -6.14 9.17 -10.13
N ALA A 158 -6.05 7.96 -10.71
CA ALA A 158 -4.78 7.37 -11.09
C ALA A 158 -4.19 8.00 -12.36
N GLY A 159 -5.02 8.64 -13.18
CA GLY A 159 -4.62 9.27 -14.44
C GLY A 159 -4.32 8.27 -15.54
N THR A 160 -4.90 7.06 -15.49
CA THR A 160 -4.62 5.98 -16.46
C THR A 160 -5.80 5.67 -17.36
N LEU A 161 -7.04 5.88 -16.88
CA LEU A 161 -8.26 5.77 -17.66
C LEU A 161 -9.08 7.06 -17.59
N LYS A 162 -9.82 7.36 -18.65
CA LYS A 162 -10.82 8.42 -18.61
C LYS A 162 -12.01 7.94 -17.77
N ASN A 163 -12.27 8.63 -16.67
CA ASN A 163 -13.45 8.40 -15.83
C ASN A 163 -14.76 8.79 -16.55
N ILE A 164 -15.41 7.80 -17.16
CA ILE A 164 -16.75 7.92 -17.78
C ILE A 164 -17.84 7.33 -16.87
N LYS A 165 -17.48 6.42 -15.96
CA LYS A 165 -18.39 5.81 -14.98
C LYS A 165 -18.53 6.70 -13.74
N LEU A 166 -19.37 7.73 -13.82
CA LEU A 166 -19.58 8.68 -12.72
C LEU A 166 -20.50 8.16 -11.61
N PHE A 167 -21.28 7.11 -11.88
CA PHE A 167 -22.19 6.50 -10.93
C PHE A 167 -22.17 4.97 -11.05
N PRO A 168 -22.48 4.23 -9.96
CA PRO A 168 -22.70 2.80 -10.06
C PRO A 168 -23.88 2.50 -10.99
N PRO A 169 -23.90 1.33 -11.65
CA PRO A 169 -25.01 0.99 -12.50
C PRO A 169 -26.26 0.76 -11.65
N LYS A 170 -27.42 1.21 -12.15
CA LYS A 170 -28.72 1.01 -11.45
C LYS A 170 -29.04 -0.45 -11.16
N SER A 171 -28.51 -1.37 -11.97
CA SER A 171 -28.60 -2.81 -11.77
C SER A 171 -27.29 -3.46 -12.18
N ARG A 172 -26.67 -4.23 -11.27
CA ARG A 172 -25.44 -4.99 -11.58
C ARG A 172 -25.69 -6.03 -12.66
N ILE A 173 -26.85 -6.69 -12.63
CA ILE A 173 -27.22 -7.73 -13.60
C ILE A 173 -27.36 -7.10 -14.99
N LEU A 174 -28.12 -6.01 -15.12
CA LEU A 174 -28.29 -5.36 -16.42
C LEU A 174 -26.99 -4.72 -16.92
N ALA A 175 -26.13 -4.24 -16.02
CA ALA A 175 -24.83 -3.70 -16.39
C ALA A 175 -23.98 -4.73 -17.12
N GLN A 176 -23.98 -6.00 -16.67
CA GLN A 176 -23.21 -7.08 -17.33
C GLN A 176 -23.57 -7.24 -18.82
N PHE A 177 -24.82 -6.93 -19.20
CA PHE A 177 -25.27 -7.00 -20.60
C PHE A 177 -25.13 -5.66 -21.35
N ASN A 178 -24.84 -4.57 -20.66
CA ASN A 178 -24.60 -3.26 -21.28
C ASN A 178 -23.11 -3.11 -21.64
N TRP A 179 -22.72 -3.59 -22.81
CA TRP A 179 -21.35 -3.49 -23.31
C TRP A 179 -20.78 -2.06 -23.26
N ASN A 180 -21.61 -1.04 -23.50
CA ASN A 180 -21.18 0.35 -23.47
C ASN A 180 -20.79 0.82 -22.07
N TYR A 181 -21.36 0.23 -21.01
CA TYR A 181 -20.99 0.55 -19.63
C TYR A 181 -19.57 0.10 -19.30
N TRP A 182 -19.10 -1.00 -19.89
CA TRP A 182 -17.78 -1.58 -19.63
C TRP A 182 -16.68 -1.08 -20.56
N LYS A 183 -16.99 -0.13 -21.46
CA LYS A 183 -15.95 0.53 -22.26
C LYS A 183 -15.04 1.31 -21.34
N GLU A 184 -13.75 1.15 -21.55
CA GLU A 184 -12.69 1.90 -20.89
C GLU A 184 -11.90 2.64 -21.96
N TYR A 185 -11.38 3.82 -21.62
CA TYR A 185 -10.60 4.64 -22.53
C TYR A 185 -9.27 4.96 -21.85
N GLU A 186 -8.18 4.34 -22.31
CA GLU A 186 -6.85 4.64 -21.82
C GLU A 186 -6.46 6.08 -22.14
N LEU A 187 -5.81 6.74 -21.17
CA LEU A 187 -5.19 8.04 -21.37
C LEU A 187 -3.80 7.85 -21.99
N ASN A 188 -3.57 8.47 -23.14
CA ASN A 188 -2.28 8.43 -23.83
C ASN A 188 -1.86 9.85 -24.27
N PRO A 189 -0.87 10.49 -23.61
CA PRO A 189 -0.10 9.93 -22.48
C PRO A 189 -0.94 9.83 -21.20
N PRO A 190 -0.55 8.98 -20.23
CA PRO A 190 -1.16 8.96 -18.90
C PRO A 190 -1.02 10.32 -18.21
N GLU A 191 -2.04 10.70 -17.46
CA GLU A 191 -2.04 11.90 -16.62
C GLU A 191 -1.38 11.60 -15.25
N PRO A 192 -0.86 12.63 -14.56
CA PRO A 192 -0.33 12.44 -13.21
C PRO A 192 -1.44 12.16 -12.18
N ILE A 193 -1.12 11.39 -11.13
CA ILE A 193 -2.05 11.18 -10.00
C ILE A 193 -2.49 12.52 -9.43
N ALA A 194 -3.80 12.71 -9.30
CA ALA A 194 -4.42 13.94 -8.81
C ALA A 194 -5.60 13.64 -7.88
N ALA A 195 -6.17 14.69 -7.25
CA ALA A 195 -7.42 14.56 -6.52
C ALA A 195 -8.54 14.08 -7.46
N SER A 196 -9.40 13.17 -7.00
CA SER A 196 -10.46 12.63 -7.85
C SER A 196 -11.49 13.72 -8.21
N PRO A 197 -11.79 13.92 -9.51
CA PRO A 197 -12.84 14.86 -9.93
C PRO A 197 -14.26 14.33 -9.66
N ILE A 198 -14.41 13.04 -9.37
CA ILE A 198 -15.70 12.41 -9.05
C ILE A 198 -16.10 12.71 -7.59
N PHE A 199 -15.11 12.76 -6.69
CA PHE A 199 -15.34 12.83 -5.24
C PHE A 199 -14.75 14.10 -4.62
N ASN A 200 -15.17 15.27 -5.12
CA ASN A 200 -14.75 16.61 -4.67
C ASN A 200 -14.58 16.72 -3.15
N ASP A 201 -13.34 16.57 -2.69
CA ASP A 201 -12.90 16.67 -1.29
C ASP A 201 -13.63 15.81 -0.26
N ARG A 202 -14.31 14.75 -0.70
CA ARG A 202 -15.03 13.85 0.22
C ARG A 202 -14.09 12.85 0.88
N ASP A 203 -14.24 12.70 2.19
CA ASP A 203 -13.66 11.58 2.91
C ASP A 203 -14.33 10.28 2.47
N ILE A 204 -13.55 9.34 1.95
CA ILE A 204 -14.01 8.03 1.47
C ILE A 204 -13.88 6.98 2.56
N LEU A 205 -12.73 6.98 3.24
CA LEU A 205 -12.44 6.03 4.31
C LEU A 205 -12.11 6.77 5.60
N GLN A 206 -12.51 6.17 6.73
CA GLN A 206 -11.89 6.41 8.02
C GLN A 206 -10.99 5.22 8.34
N VAL A 207 -9.74 5.49 8.70
CA VAL A 207 -8.76 4.46 9.04
C VAL A 207 -8.29 4.66 10.46
N ILE A 208 -8.37 3.58 11.23
CA ILE A 208 -7.90 3.49 12.61
C ILE A 208 -6.80 2.44 12.63
N VAL A 209 -5.60 2.83 13.05
CA VAL A 209 -4.51 1.88 13.31
C VAL A 209 -4.15 2.01 14.78
N GLU A 210 -4.11 0.89 15.49
CA GLU A 210 -3.74 0.89 16.90
C GLU A 210 -2.91 -0.35 17.28
N PRO A 211 -2.03 -0.23 18.28
CA PRO A 211 -1.26 -1.37 18.77
C PRO A 211 -2.22 -2.43 19.32
N TYR A 212 -2.12 -3.65 18.81
CA TYR A 212 -2.95 -4.76 19.24
C TYR A 212 -2.29 -5.48 20.40
N LYS A 213 -2.95 -5.44 21.57
CA LYS A 213 -2.59 -6.27 22.72
C LYS A 213 -3.48 -7.50 22.70
N TYR A 214 -2.90 -8.67 22.44
CA TYR A 214 -3.60 -9.93 22.62
C TYR A 214 -3.99 -10.05 24.09
N LYS A 215 -5.28 -10.16 24.38
CA LYS A 215 -5.76 -10.59 25.69
C LYS A 215 -5.87 -12.12 25.60
N PRO A 216 -5.07 -12.87 26.36
CA PRO A 216 -5.15 -14.32 26.39
C PRO A 216 -6.51 -14.81 26.91
#